data_AF-A0A957VE25-F1
#
_entry.id   AF-A0A957VE25-F1
#
_cell.length_a   1.000
_cell.length_b   1.000
_cell.length_c   1.000
_cell.angle_alpha   90.00
_cell.angle_beta   90.00
_cell.angle_gamma   90.00
#
_symmetry.space_group_name_H-M   'P 1'
#
loop_
_entity.id
_entity.type
_entity.pdbx_description
1 polymer ?
#
loop_
_entity_poly.entity_id
_entity_poly.type
_entity_poly.pdbx_seq_one_letter_code
_entity_poly.pdbx_strand_id
1 'polypeptide(L)'
;APAGPRGLLPSLNLAVRRQVIEAVGLFDERYPHAGGEDADWTLRMRMAGWPLHFEPAAVVTHVPNRTTLGQTWRHSFTYGRYSTKINPKYQGYLKTPFFLTRWPLLAGLTPLLAASTTVRAVRHGRAIPRAWLAAPGIYLGKVAWCLGAISTLSNGQGELK
;
A
#
# COMPACT_ATOMS: atom_id res chain seq x y z
N ALA A 1 10.81 -11.23 -8.21
CA ALA A 1 9.94 -12.28 -7.63
C ALA A 1 9.57 -13.26 -8.75
N PRO A 2 9.41 -14.57 -8.49
CA PRO A 2 9.04 -15.54 -9.52
C PRO A 2 7.60 -15.35 -10.01
N ALA A 3 7.27 -15.84 -11.20
CA ALA A 3 5.88 -15.91 -11.68
C ALA A 3 4.99 -16.72 -10.73
N GLY A 4 3.67 -16.48 -10.76
CA GLY A 4 2.71 -17.34 -10.05
C GLY A 4 1.63 -16.60 -9.26
N PRO A 5 0.82 -17.34 -8.50
CA PRO A 5 -0.34 -16.79 -7.79
C PRO A 5 0.06 -15.77 -6.71
N ARG A 6 -0.80 -14.77 -6.50
CA ARG A 6 -0.67 -13.74 -5.47
C ARG A 6 -1.97 -13.57 -4.68
N GLY A 7 -1.83 -13.10 -3.45
CA GLY A 7 -2.99 -12.79 -2.61
C GLY A 7 -3.64 -11.45 -2.93
N LEU A 8 -2.90 -10.56 -3.60
CA LEU A 8 -3.24 -9.18 -3.92
C LEU A 8 -2.38 -8.74 -5.13
N LEU A 9 -2.93 -7.89 -6.01
CA LEU A 9 -2.15 -7.24 -7.07
C LEU A 9 -2.48 -5.74 -7.13
N PRO A 10 -1.48 -4.86 -7.29
CA PRO A 10 -1.74 -3.44 -7.51
C PRO A 10 -2.19 -3.17 -8.95
N SER A 11 -2.93 -2.08 -9.16
CA SER A 11 -3.47 -1.70 -10.48
C SER A 11 -2.47 -1.03 -11.42
N LEU A 12 -1.22 -0.79 -10.98
CA LEU A 12 -0.19 -0.05 -11.73
C LEU A 12 0.32 -0.74 -13.01
N ASN A 13 0.14 -2.06 -13.13
CA ASN A 13 0.40 -2.83 -14.35
C ASN A 13 -0.44 -4.11 -14.35
N LEU A 14 -1.74 -3.97 -14.57
CA LEU A 14 -2.71 -5.05 -14.41
C LEU A 14 -3.58 -5.20 -15.66
N ALA A 15 -3.72 -6.43 -16.15
CA ALA A 15 -4.67 -6.81 -17.19
C ALA A 15 -5.76 -7.69 -16.58
N VAL A 16 -7.02 -7.39 -16.89
CA VAL A 16 -8.19 -8.11 -16.35
C VAL A 16 -9.12 -8.48 -17.50
N ARG A 17 -9.60 -9.73 -17.52
CA ARG A 17 -10.58 -10.18 -18.53
C ARG A 17 -11.91 -9.46 -18.31
N ARG A 18 -12.57 -9.05 -19.39
CA ARG A 18 -13.88 -8.39 -19.34
C ARG A 18 -14.91 -9.14 -18.47
N GLN A 19 -15.03 -10.46 -18.65
CA GLN A 19 -15.96 -11.29 -17.86
C GLN A 19 -15.73 -11.21 -16.34
N VAL A 20 -14.47 -10.98 -15.91
CA VAL A 20 -14.14 -10.83 -14.50
C VAL A 20 -14.66 -9.49 -14.00
N ILE A 21 -14.47 -8.42 -14.78
CA ILE A 21 -14.99 -7.09 -14.48
C ILE A 21 -16.52 -7.11 -14.40
N GLU A 22 -17.19 -7.78 -15.34
CA GLU A 22 -18.65 -7.96 -15.34
C GLU A 22 -19.13 -8.73 -14.11
N ALA A 23 -18.35 -9.70 -13.63
CA ALA A 23 -18.69 -10.48 -12.45
C ALA A 23 -18.46 -9.74 -11.12
N VAL A 24 -17.36 -8.98 -10.99
CA VAL A 24 -16.99 -8.35 -9.70
C VAL A 24 -17.30 -6.86 -9.61
N GLY A 25 -17.62 -6.21 -10.72
CA GLY A 25 -17.83 -4.77 -10.83
C GLY A 25 -16.53 -3.96 -11.01
N LEU A 26 -16.66 -2.65 -11.15
CA LEU A 26 -15.56 -1.69 -11.27
C LEU A 26 -14.89 -1.39 -9.92
N PHE A 27 -13.95 -0.45 -9.89
CA PHE A 27 -13.42 0.12 -8.65
C PHE A 27 -14.53 0.73 -7.80
N ASP A 28 -14.35 0.70 -6.48
CA ASP A 28 -15.25 1.37 -5.55
C ASP A 28 -14.90 2.86 -5.47
N GLU A 29 -15.80 3.74 -5.91
CA GLU A 29 -15.56 5.18 -5.97
C GLU A 29 -15.54 5.86 -4.59
N ARG A 30 -15.88 5.13 -3.52
CA ARG A 30 -15.75 5.62 -2.14
C ARG A 30 -14.30 5.75 -1.67
N TYR A 31 -13.34 5.29 -2.47
CA TYR A 31 -11.92 5.56 -2.28
C TYR A 31 -11.55 6.88 -2.97
N PRO A 32 -11.43 8.01 -2.25
CA PRO A 32 -11.25 9.32 -2.87
C PRO A 32 -9.83 9.57 -3.42
N HIS A 33 -8.87 8.72 -3.06
CA HIS A 33 -7.47 8.83 -3.45
C HIS A 33 -6.84 7.44 -3.55
N ALA A 34 -5.70 7.38 -4.24
CA ALA A 34 -4.87 6.18 -4.32
C ALA A 34 -4.49 5.67 -2.93
N GLY A 35 -4.87 4.43 -2.64
CA GLY A 35 -4.71 3.76 -1.37
C GLY A 35 -5.92 2.88 -1.04
N GLY A 36 -5.80 1.59 -1.35
CA GLY A 36 -6.72 0.54 -0.91
C GLY A 36 -7.79 0.13 -1.93
N GLU A 37 -8.04 0.92 -2.96
CA GLU A 37 -8.99 0.65 -4.04
C GLU A 37 -8.57 -0.54 -4.92
N ASP A 38 -7.27 -0.65 -5.21
CA ASP A 38 -6.67 -1.76 -5.95
C ASP A 38 -6.69 -3.06 -5.14
N ALA A 39 -6.44 -2.94 -3.84
CA ALA A 39 -6.56 -4.02 -2.89
C ALA A 39 -8.00 -4.53 -2.80
N ASP A 40 -9.00 -3.64 -2.64
CA ASP A 40 -10.43 -4.02 -2.67
C ASP A 40 -10.78 -4.75 -3.96
N TRP A 41 -10.42 -4.18 -5.11
CA TRP A 41 -10.84 -4.72 -6.40
C TRP A 41 -10.26 -6.11 -6.66
N THR A 42 -8.97 -6.30 -6.40
CA THR A 42 -8.32 -7.61 -6.60
C THR A 42 -8.71 -8.63 -5.54
N LEU A 43 -9.06 -8.20 -4.32
CA LEU A 43 -9.65 -9.08 -3.31
C LEU A 43 -11.05 -9.55 -3.71
N ARG A 44 -11.89 -8.70 -4.32
CA ARG A 44 -13.19 -9.14 -4.87
C ARG A 44 -13.01 -10.22 -5.93
N MET A 45 -12.06 -10.06 -6.84
CA MET A 45 -11.72 -11.07 -7.84
C MET A 45 -11.33 -12.40 -7.18
N ARG A 46 -10.43 -12.35 -6.19
CA ARG A 46 -9.99 -13.53 -5.45
C ARG A 46 -11.13 -14.21 -4.69
N MET A 47 -12.00 -13.44 -4.03
CA MET A 47 -13.16 -13.96 -3.30
C MET A 47 -14.22 -14.58 -4.23
N ALA A 48 -14.32 -14.08 -5.47
CA ALA A 48 -15.15 -14.67 -6.52
C ALA A 48 -14.50 -15.90 -7.20
N GLY A 49 -13.36 -16.38 -6.68
CA GLY A 49 -12.67 -17.58 -7.19
C GLY A 49 -11.72 -17.32 -8.36
N TRP A 50 -11.54 -16.07 -8.79
CA TRP A 50 -10.60 -15.75 -9.86
C TRP A 50 -9.15 -15.70 -9.35
N PRO A 51 -8.21 -16.44 -9.97
CA PRO A 51 -6.81 -16.41 -9.55
C PRO A 51 -6.15 -15.08 -9.94
N LEU A 52 -5.32 -14.57 -9.04
CA LEU A 52 -4.46 -13.42 -9.31
C LEU A 52 -3.06 -13.92 -9.65
N HIS A 53 -2.57 -13.66 -10.86
CA HIS A 53 -1.26 -14.15 -11.32
C HIS A 53 -0.28 -12.99 -11.54
N PHE A 54 0.93 -13.11 -11.01
CA PHE A 54 2.03 -12.18 -11.23
C PHE A 54 2.94 -12.70 -12.34
N GLU A 55 3.22 -11.85 -13.33
CA GLU A 55 4.14 -12.12 -14.44
C GLU A 55 5.36 -11.19 -14.35
N PRO A 56 6.57 -11.69 -14.01
CA PRO A 56 7.77 -10.86 -13.89
C PRO A 56 8.24 -10.23 -15.21
N ALA A 57 7.87 -10.76 -16.37
CA ALA A 57 8.20 -10.19 -17.67
C ALA A 57 7.28 -9.03 -18.08
N ALA A 58 6.11 -8.89 -17.46
CA ALA A 58 5.20 -7.76 -17.68
C ALA A 58 5.72 -6.54 -16.92
N VAL A 59 6.62 -5.78 -17.56
CA VAL A 59 7.33 -4.65 -16.94
C VAL A 59 6.89 -3.33 -17.55
N VAL A 60 6.64 -2.34 -16.69
CA VAL A 60 6.46 -0.93 -17.06
C VAL A 60 7.36 -0.06 -16.20
N THR A 61 7.87 1.03 -16.76
CA THR A 61 8.68 2.00 -16.02
C THR A 61 7.76 3.11 -15.47
N HIS A 62 7.62 3.16 -14.15
CA HIS A 62 6.88 4.21 -13.47
C HIS A 62 7.83 5.36 -13.11
N VAL A 63 7.62 6.54 -13.70
CA VAL A 63 8.44 7.74 -13.46
C VAL A 63 7.61 8.76 -12.68
N PRO A 64 7.70 8.77 -11.35
CA PRO A 64 6.95 9.71 -10.55
C PRO A 64 7.49 11.14 -10.62
N ASN A 65 6.61 12.12 -10.84
CA ASN A 65 6.98 13.54 -10.76
C ASN A 65 6.98 14.06 -9.30
N ARG A 66 7.88 13.54 -8.48
CA ARG A 66 8.13 14.01 -7.10
C ARG A 66 9.61 14.28 -6.94
N THR A 67 9.97 15.55 -6.90
CA THR A 67 11.36 16.02 -6.91
C THR A 67 11.78 16.66 -5.58
N THR A 68 10.83 16.88 -4.66
CA THR A 68 11.13 17.49 -3.35
C THR A 68 10.75 16.59 -2.16
N LEU A 69 11.40 16.83 -1.01
CA LEU A 69 11.08 16.16 0.25
C LEU A 69 9.63 16.43 0.68
N GLY A 70 9.14 17.66 0.53
CA GLY A 70 7.77 18.03 0.88
C GLY A 70 6.72 17.30 0.04
N GLN A 71 6.96 17.13 -1.26
CA GLN A 71 6.08 16.35 -2.15
C GLN A 71 6.07 14.86 -1.75
N THR A 72 7.24 14.30 -1.45
CA THR A 72 7.39 12.91 -1.01
C THR A 72 6.70 12.67 0.35
N TRP A 73 6.86 13.62 1.28
CA TRP A 73 6.19 13.61 2.57
C TRP A 73 4.67 13.62 2.40
N ARG A 74 4.14 14.58 1.64
CA ARG A 74 2.70 14.72 1.40
C ARG A 74 2.13 13.45 0.76
N HIS A 75 2.80 12.92 -0.27
CA HIS A 75 2.37 11.68 -0.90
C HIS A 75 2.33 10.51 0.10
N SER A 76 3.38 10.35 0.91
CA SER A 76 3.46 9.26 1.90
C SER A 76 2.40 9.41 2.99
N PHE A 77 2.16 10.62 3.47
CA PHE A 77 1.10 10.94 4.43
C PHE A 77 -0.29 10.64 3.86
N THR A 78 -0.60 11.15 2.66
CA THR A 78 -1.86 10.86 1.95
C THR A 78 -2.03 9.36 1.78
N TYR A 79 -1.01 8.65 1.28
CA TYR A 79 -1.08 7.21 1.10
C TYR A 79 -1.33 6.46 2.42
N GLY A 80 -0.69 6.87 3.51
CA GLY A 80 -0.94 6.33 4.85
C GLY A 80 -2.37 6.55 5.33
N ARG A 81 -2.93 7.73 5.06
CA ARG A 81 -4.31 8.09 5.41
C ARG A 81 -5.35 7.22 4.70
N TYR A 82 -5.13 6.91 3.42
CA TYR A 82 -6.13 6.18 2.63
C TYR A 82 -5.90 4.66 2.61
N SER A 83 -4.66 4.18 2.64
CA SER A 83 -4.37 2.72 2.67
C SER A 83 -4.83 2.01 3.95
N THR A 84 -5.12 2.75 5.03
CA THR A 84 -5.74 2.18 6.25
C THR A 84 -7.26 2.09 6.17
N LYS A 85 -7.89 2.70 5.17
CA LYS A 85 -9.32 2.54 4.89
C LYS A 85 -9.55 1.18 4.24
N ILE A 86 -9.71 0.19 5.08
CA ILE A 86 -9.90 -1.19 4.67
C ILE A 86 -11.33 -1.55 4.97
N ASN A 87 -12.04 -2.05 3.97
CA ASN A 87 -13.36 -2.62 4.21
C ASN A 87 -13.24 -3.78 5.22
N PRO A 88 -13.98 -3.78 6.34
CA PRO A 88 -13.88 -4.82 7.37
C PRO A 88 -14.00 -6.24 6.83
N LYS A 89 -14.75 -6.44 5.75
CA LYS A 89 -14.90 -7.74 5.06
C LYS A 89 -13.59 -8.38 4.60
N TYR A 90 -12.51 -7.58 4.47
CA TYR A 90 -11.21 -8.04 4.00
C TYR A 90 -10.17 -8.28 5.08
N GLN A 91 -10.47 -7.98 6.35
CA GLN A 91 -9.48 -8.10 7.43
C GLN A 91 -8.90 -9.52 7.54
N GLY A 92 -9.73 -10.56 7.32
CA GLY A 92 -9.28 -11.96 7.28
C GLY A 92 -8.35 -12.31 6.11
N TYR A 93 -8.41 -11.55 5.01
CA TYR A 93 -7.58 -11.77 3.82
C TYR A 93 -6.25 -11.00 3.86
N LEU A 94 -6.25 -9.81 4.47
CA LEU A 94 -5.08 -8.93 4.52
C LEU A 94 -4.08 -9.29 5.62
N LYS A 95 -4.49 -10.11 6.62
CA LYS A 95 -3.64 -10.55 7.75
C LYS A 95 -2.88 -9.39 8.42
N THR A 96 -3.51 -8.22 8.52
CA THR A 96 -2.89 -7.02 9.08
C THR A 96 -2.63 -7.22 10.58
N PRO A 97 -1.39 -7.05 11.07
CA PRO A 97 -1.09 -7.15 12.49
C PRO A 97 -1.91 -6.16 13.34
N PHE A 98 -2.40 -6.62 14.50
CA PHE A 98 -3.30 -5.82 15.36
C PHE A 98 -2.70 -4.49 15.82
N PHE A 99 -1.37 -4.41 16.00
CA PHE A 99 -0.72 -3.17 16.41
C PHE A 99 -0.76 -2.08 15.32
N LEU A 100 -0.94 -2.45 14.05
CA LEU A 100 -1.12 -1.49 12.95
C LEU A 100 -2.54 -0.93 12.87
N THR A 101 -3.51 -1.57 13.54
CA THR A 101 -4.92 -1.12 13.56
C THR A 101 -5.25 -0.31 14.82
N ARG A 102 -4.33 -0.21 15.78
CA ARG A 102 -4.48 0.55 17.02
C ARG A 102 -3.55 1.77 17.00
N TRP A 103 -4.13 2.97 16.86
CA TRP A 103 -3.35 4.20 16.67
C TRP A 103 -2.33 4.50 17.79
N PRO A 104 -2.58 4.22 19.10
CA PRO A 104 -1.57 4.50 20.13
C PRO A 104 -0.35 3.59 20.00
N LEU A 105 -0.57 2.30 19.70
CA LEU A 105 0.50 1.33 19.47
C LEU A 105 1.29 1.68 18.22
N LEU A 106 0.59 2.04 17.13
CA LEU A 106 1.24 2.50 15.90
C LEU A 106 2.07 3.76 16.15
N ALA A 107 1.59 4.72 16.93
CA ALA A 107 2.33 5.93 17.29
C ALA A 107 3.63 5.59 18.05
N GLY A 108 3.54 4.77 19.10
CA GLY A 108 4.71 4.34 19.87
C GLY A 108 5.74 3.53 19.05
N LEU A 109 5.27 2.70 18.11
CA LEU A 109 6.14 1.88 17.26
C LEU A 109 6.65 2.59 16.00
N THR A 110 6.14 3.79 15.68
CA THR A 110 6.51 4.53 14.47
C THR A 110 8.02 4.66 14.25
N PRO A 111 8.84 5.11 15.22
CA PRO A 111 10.28 5.25 15.00
C PRO A 111 10.97 3.91 14.67
N LEU A 112 10.57 2.82 15.35
CA LEU A 112 11.10 1.47 15.12
C LEU A 112 10.67 0.92 13.76
N LEU A 113 9.41 1.10 13.38
CA LEU A 113 8.89 0.69 12.08
C LEU A 113 9.60 1.45 10.95
N ALA A 114 9.75 2.78 11.10
CA ALA A 114 10.48 3.60 10.14
C ALA A 114 11.93 3.13 9.99
N ALA A 115 12.67 2.98 11.10
CA ALA A 115 14.04 2.49 11.09
C ALA A 115 14.16 1.10 10.43
N SER A 116 13.30 0.16 10.81
CA SER A 116 13.29 -1.21 10.25
C SER A 116 13.05 -1.21 8.74
N THR A 117 12.07 -0.45 8.26
CA THR A 117 11.82 -0.33 6.82
C THR A 117 12.97 0.33 6.07
N THR A 118 13.60 1.36 6.64
CA THR A 118 14.77 2.02 6.06
C THR A 118 15.96 1.08 5.96
N VAL A 119 16.29 0.36 7.04
CA VAL A 119 17.37 -0.63 7.05
C VAL A 119 17.12 -1.71 6.00
N ARG A 120 15.89 -2.23 5.91
CA ARG A 120 15.51 -3.24 4.90
C ARG A 120 15.63 -2.69 3.49
N ALA A 121 15.16 -1.46 3.24
CA ALA A 121 15.23 -0.82 1.93
C ALA A 121 16.69 -0.60 1.48
N VAL A 122 17.56 -0.13 2.38
CA VAL A 122 18.98 0.08 2.09
C VAL A 122 19.72 -1.25 1.86
N ARG A 123 19.42 -2.29 2.66
CA ARG A 123 20.06 -3.62 2.53
C ARG A 123 19.64 -4.39 1.28
N HIS A 124 18.36 -4.31 0.90
CA HIS A 124 17.82 -5.04 -0.26
C HIS A 124 17.76 -4.22 -1.55
N GLY A 125 17.92 -2.89 -1.46
CA GLY A 125 18.02 -1.97 -2.59
C GLY A 125 19.35 -2.05 -3.33
N ARG A 126 19.85 -3.28 -3.59
CA ARG A 126 21.13 -3.57 -4.24
C ARG A 126 21.28 -2.93 -5.64
N ALA A 127 20.18 -2.48 -6.23
CA ALA A 127 20.15 -1.81 -7.53
C ALA A 127 20.46 -0.31 -7.49
N ILE A 128 20.58 0.32 -6.31
CA ILE A 128 20.84 1.77 -6.18
C ILE A 128 22.18 1.99 -5.48
N PRO A 129 23.25 2.30 -6.21
CA PRO A 129 24.50 2.76 -5.62
C PRO A 129 24.22 3.92 -4.66
N ARG A 130 24.81 3.88 -3.45
CA ARG A 130 24.60 4.89 -2.41
C ARG A 130 23.15 5.01 -1.92
N ALA A 131 22.37 3.91 -1.91
CA ALA A 131 21.03 3.85 -1.30
C ALA A 131 20.98 4.41 0.14
N TRP A 132 22.08 4.37 0.88
CA TRP A 132 22.21 4.97 2.22
C TRP A 132 22.00 6.51 2.22
N LEU A 133 22.30 7.22 1.13
CA LEU A 133 22.01 8.65 0.99
C LEU A 133 20.50 8.92 0.97
N ALA A 134 19.71 7.96 0.49
CA ALA A 134 18.25 8.06 0.51
C ALA A 134 17.64 7.67 1.87
N ALA A 135 18.43 7.13 2.81
CA ALA A 135 17.93 6.61 4.08
C ALA A 135 17.14 7.65 4.91
N PRO A 136 17.57 8.93 5.03
CA PRO A 136 16.78 9.95 5.71
C PRO A 136 15.42 10.16 5.04
N GLY A 137 15.39 10.21 3.70
CA GLY A 137 14.15 10.37 2.93
C GLY A 137 13.20 9.17 3.08
N ILE A 138 13.72 7.94 3.08
CA ILE A 138 12.92 6.72 3.31
C ILE A 138 12.35 6.71 4.72
N TYR A 139 13.17 7.04 5.73
CA TYR A 139 12.75 7.12 7.11
C TYR A 139 11.62 8.14 7.29
N LEU A 140 11.83 9.37 6.80
CA LEU A 140 10.83 10.44 6.86
C LEU A 140 9.56 10.06 6.10
N GLY A 141 9.67 9.43 4.93
CA GLY A 141 8.53 8.92 4.18
C GLY A 141 7.72 7.90 4.98
N LYS A 142 8.39 6.96 5.68
CA LYS A 142 7.68 5.98 6.51
C LYS A 142 7.04 6.61 7.74
N VAL A 143 7.69 7.59 8.39
CA VAL A 143 7.10 8.38 9.46
C VAL A 143 5.85 9.11 8.95
N ALA A 144 5.94 9.79 7.81
CA ALA A 144 4.81 10.48 7.20
C ALA A 144 3.63 9.53 6.94
N TRP A 145 3.89 8.33 6.41
CA TRP A 145 2.88 7.29 6.23
C TRP A 145 2.24 6.88 7.55
N CYS A 146 3.02 6.64 8.61
CA CYS A 146 2.51 6.30 9.93
C CYS A 146 1.63 7.41 10.50
N LEU A 147 2.02 8.68 10.37
CA LEU A 147 1.21 9.83 10.79
C LEU A 147 -0.11 9.92 10.01
N GLY A 148 -0.08 9.66 8.70
CA GLY A 148 -1.28 9.58 7.87
C GLY A 148 -2.23 8.48 8.35
N ALA A 149 -1.70 7.28 8.57
CA ALA A 149 -2.42 6.13 9.10
C ALA A 149 -3.05 6.41 10.48
N ILE A 150 -2.27 6.99 11.40
CA ILE A 150 -2.73 7.40 12.74
C ILE A 150 -3.87 8.40 12.61
N SER A 151 -3.78 9.38 11.71
CA SER A 151 -4.82 10.40 11.51
C SER A 151 -6.17 9.80 11.10
N THR A 152 -6.18 8.68 10.37
CA THR A 152 -7.42 7.99 9.98
C THR A 152 -7.95 7.15 11.16
N LEU A 153 -7.06 6.42 11.82
CA LEU A 153 -7.42 5.51 12.91
C LEU A 153 -7.89 6.24 14.18
N SER A 154 -7.30 7.39 14.52
CA SER A 154 -7.68 8.18 15.69
C SER A 154 -9.05 8.84 15.55
N ASN A 155 -9.45 9.16 14.32
CA ASN A 155 -10.72 9.83 14.02
C ASN A 155 -11.89 8.83 13.84
N GLY A 156 -11.67 7.53 14.03
CA GLY A 156 -12.68 6.50 13.79
C GLY A 156 -13.11 6.38 12.32
N GLN A 157 -12.34 6.92 11.38
CA GLN A 157 -12.64 6.96 9.94
C GLN A 157 -12.01 5.79 9.15
N GLY A 158 -11.66 4.71 9.85
CA GLY A 158 -11.06 3.51 9.24
C GLY A 158 -12.02 2.73 8.35
N GLU A 159 -13.33 2.97 8.49
CA GLU A 159 -14.36 2.36 7.64
C GLU A 159 -14.69 3.26 6.47
N LEU A 160 -14.78 2.65 5.28
CA LEU A 160 -15.31 3.31 4.09
C LEU A 160 -16.80 3.52 4.32
N LYS A 161 -17.19 4.78 4.58
CA LYS A 161 -18.59 5.20 4.56
C LYS A 161 -19.09 5.18 3.13
#